data_AF-A0A967IMY1-F1
#
_entry.id   AF-A0A967IMY1-F1
#
_cell.length_a   1.000
_cell.length_b   1.000
_cell.length_c   1.000
_cell.angle_alpha   90.00
_cell.angle_beta   90.00
_cell.angle_gamma   90.00
#
_symmetry.space_group_name_H-M   'P 1'
#
loop_
_entity.id
_entity.type
_entity.pdbx_description
1 polymer ?
#
loop_
_entity_poly.entity_id
_entity_poly.type
_entity_poly.pdbx_seq_one_letter_code
_entity_poly.pdbx_strand_id
1 'polypeptide(L)'
;METTDPVALYAVEGATYDGGEGNLCVSCHQPRRIYPGAEDGVVTDITTHWGPHHGGQGSMLLGVAGAGVEGSPSDHYDVDDTCVGCHMGENDSHTFEPEVATCQECHGDEVEDFDIEGVQTEVQAMLDELGDLLVAEGVLSENGPDGHPIVTEAPENVALALYNWIYVAHEDGSLGVHNPEYTMALLQAALDALNQ
;
A
#
# COMPACT_ATOMS: atom_id res chain seq x y z
N MET A 1 20.03 9.71 13.12
CA MET A 1 19.61 10.82 12.25
C MET A 1 18.18 11.07 12.63
N GLU A 2 17.79 12.31 12.91
CA GLU A 2 16.44 12.66 13.35
C GLU A 2 15.98 13.85 12.50
N THR A 3 14.75 13.78 11.98
CA THR A 3 14.08 14.89 11.32
C THR A 3 12.59 14.80 11.58
N THR A 4 11.99 15.93 11.89
CA THR A 4 10.54 16.11 11.98
C THR A 4 10.02 17.06 10.90
N ASP A 5 10.88 17.51 9.99
CA ASP A 5 10.46 18.35 8.88
C ASP A 5 9.51 17.58 7.93
N PRO A 6 8.37 18.17 7.54
CA PRO A 6 7.43 17.53 6.63
C PRO A 6 8.07 17.12 5.30
N VAL A 7 7.63 15.99 4.75
CA VAL A 7 8.17 15.41 3.52
C VAL A 7 7.19 15.66 2.37
N ALA A 8 7.58 16.51 1.42
CA ALA A 8 6.90 16.57 0.13
C ALA A 8 7.14 15.25 -0.62
N LEU A 9 6.08 14.53 -0.97
CA LEU A 9 6.20 13.24 -1.65
C LEU A 9 6.74 13.45 -3.07
N TYR A 10 7.81 12.73 -3.41
CA TYR A 10 8.52 12.88 -4.67
C TYR A 10 7.63 12.67 -5.89
N ALA A 11 6.80 11.62 -5.88
CA ALA A 11 5.99 11.23 -7.03
C ALA A 11 4.56 11.78 -7.03
N VAL A 12 4.05 12.21 -5.88
CA VAL A 12 2.65 12.66 -5.73
C VAL A 12 2.65 14.17 -5.61
N GLU A 13 2.43 14.84 -6.73
CA GLU A 13 2.47 16.30 -6.80
C GLU A 13 1.48 16.95 -5.82
N GLY A 14 1.96 17.88 -5.00
CA GLY A 14 1.14 18.60 -4.02
C GLY A 14 0.85 17.84 -2.73
N ALA A 15 1.20 16.55 -2.62
CA ALA A 15 1.08 15.80 -1.37
C ALA A 15 2.29 16.05 -0.46
N THR A 16 2.01 16.28 0.82
CA THR A 16 3.01 16.41 1.88
C THR A 16 2.63 15.48 3.02
N TYR A 17 3.59 14.69 3.47
CA TYR A 17 3.49 13.86 4.65
C TYR A 17 4.05 14.63 5.84
N ASP A 18 3.28 14.73 6.91
CA ASP A 18 3.65 15.39 8.16
C ASP A 18 3.17 14.55 9.35
N GLY A 19 4.00 13.58 9.73
CA GLY A 19 3.73 12.60 10.78
C GLY A 19 4.80 12.63 11.89
N GLY A 20 5.32 13.81 12.24
CA GLY A 20 6.30 13.95 13.32
C GLY A 20 7.62 13.22 13.04
N GLU A 21 8.11 12.41 13.98
CA GLU A 21 9.35 11.65 13.82
C GLU A 21 9.28 10.60 12.70
N GLY A 22 8.07 10.15 12.33
CA GLY A 22 7.82 9.31 11.16
C GLY A 22 8.25 9.95 9.83
N ASN A 23 8.45 11.27 9.79
CA ASN A 23 8.95 11.99 8.61
C ASN A 23 10.34 11.50 8.16
N LEU A 24 11.17 11.00 9.09
CA LEU A 24 12.44 10.36 8.74
C LEU A 24 12.22 9.09 7.90
N CYS A 25 11.24 8.26 8.26
CA CYS A 25 10.92 7.04 7.53
C CYS A 25 10.41 7.36 6.13
N VAL A 26 9.47 8.31 6.01
CA VAL A 26 8.86 8.69 4.74
C VAL A 26 9.82 9.40 3.79
N SER A 27 10.94 9.93 4.29
CA SER A 27 12.04 10.42 3.43
C SER A 27 12.53 9.34 2.45
N CYS A 28 12.38 8.06 2.79
CA CYS A 28 12.70 6.92 1.93
C CYS A 28 11.48 6.07 1.56
N HIS A 29 10.55 5.85 2.51
CA HIS A 29 9.33 5.06 2.35
C HIS A 29 8.19 5.87 1.71
N GLN A 30 8.46 6.32 0.49
CA GLN A 30 7.55 7.11 -0.33
C GLN A 30 7.53 6.58 -1.78
N PRO A 31 6.43 6.80 -2.52
CA PRO A 31 6.32 6.34 -3.90
C PRO A 31 7.36 7.07 -4.78
N ARG A 32 7.98 6.35 -5.70
CA ARG A 32 8.88 6.93 -6.72
C ARG A 32 8.17 7.25 -8.03
N ARG A 33 6.95 6.77 -8.19
CA ARG A 33 6.07 7.04 -9.33
C ARG A 33 4.61 6.79 -8.95
N ILE A 34 3.71 7.27 -9.79
CA ILE A 34 2.28 7.05 -9.71
C ILE A 34 1.81 6.29 -10.93
N TYR A 35 0.58 5.78 -10.88
CA TYR A 35 -0.05 5.14 -12.03
C TYR A 35 -0.05 6.07 -13.25
N PRO A 36 0.51 5.65 -14.40
CA PRO A 36 0.43 6.43 -15.61
C PRO A 36 -0.97 6.31 -16.21
N GLY A 37 -1.50 7.40 -16.77
CA GLY A 37 -2.77 7.35 -17.51
C GLY A 37 -2.65 6.51 -18.78
N ALA A 38 -3.79 5.99 -19.26
CA ALA A 38 -3.84 5.26 -20.52
C ALA A 38 -3.84 6.20 -21.74
N GLU A 39 -3.26 5.73 -22.83
CA GLU A 39 -3.36 6.34 -24.16
C GLU A 39 -4.20 5.43 -25.06
N ASP A 40 -5.30 5.95 -25.60
CA ASP A 40 -6.28 5.19 -26.39
C ASP A 40 -6.77 3.88 -25.72
N GLY A 41 -6.88 3.90 -24.38
CA GLY A 41 -7.35 2.77 -23.56
C GLY A 41 -6.29 1.71 -23.26
N VAL A 42 -5.02 1.97 -23.60
CA VAL A 42 -3.89 1.07 -23.35
C VAL A 42 -2.86 1.78 -22.47
N VAL A 43 -2.31 1.06 -21.50
CA VAL A 43 -1.16 1.48 -20.71
C VAL A 43 0.07 0.74 -21.21
N THR A 44 1.12 1.49 -21.55
CA THR A 44 2.42 0.97 -21.98
C THR A 44 3.48 1.13 -20.88
N ASP A 45 4.71 0.69 -21.16
CA ASP A 45 5.85 0.78 -20.24
C ASP A 45 5.64 0.03 -18.91
N ILE A 46 4.82 -1.03 -18.94
CA ILE A 46 4.72 -1.97 -17.85
C ILE A 46 6.05 -2.73 -17.75
N THR A 47 6.60 -2.82 -16.54
CA THR A 47 7.89 -3.47 -16.25
C THR A 47 7.75 -4.37 -15.05
N THR A 48 8.75 -5.22 -14.78
CA THR A 48 8.78 -6.09 -13.59
C THR A 48 8.72 -5.33 -12.26
N HIS A 49 8.89 -4.01 -12.26
CA HIS A 49 8.83 -3.19 -11.06
C HIS A 49 7.49 -2.45 -10.93
N TRP A 50 6.47 -2.73 -11.76
CA TRP A 50 5.16 -2.03 -11.83
C TRP A 50 4.57 -1.72 -10.45
N GLY A 51 3.80 -0.64 -10.31
CA GLY A 51 3.41 -0.10 -9.00
C GLY A 51 4.23 1.12 -8.56
N PRO A 52 3.95 1.68 -7.38
CA PRO A 52 4.56 2.93 -6.89
C PRO A 52 6.05 2.85 -6.54
N HIS A 53 6.68 1.66 -6.67
CA HIS A 53 8.02 1.30 -6.19
C HIS A 53 8.04 0.91 -4.70
N HIS A 54 8.81 -0.14 -4.37
CA HIS A 54 9.02 -0.67 -3.03
C HIS A 54 9.11 0.40 -1.95
N GLY A 55 8.33 0.19 -0.89
CA GLY A 55 8.29 1.07 0.25
C GLY A 55 7.25 2.19 0.12
N GLY A 56 6.08 1.92 -0.45
CA GLY A 56 5.01 2.90 -0.65
C GLY A 56 4.16 3.18 0.61
N GLN A 57 4.66 2.88 1.81
CA GLN A 57 3.89 2.93 3.05
C GLN A 57 3.42 4.37 3.37
N GLY A 58 4.27 5.38 3.18
CA GLY A 58 3.91 6.77 3.46
C GLY A 58 2.74 7.26 2.60
N SER A 59 2.67 6.87 1.33
CA SER A 59 1.52 7.20 0.47
C SER A 59 0.28 6.36 0.80
N MET A 60 0.45 5.13 1.29
CA MET A 60 -0.68 4.28 1.67
C MET A 60 -1.39 4.88 2.89
N LEU A 61 -0.61 5.28 3.90
CA LEU A 61 -1.11 5.93 5.10
C LEU A 61 -1.83 7.26 4.78
N LEU A 62 -1.39 7.99 3.75
CA LEU A 62 -2.06 9.21 3.26
C LEU A 62 -3.25 8.95 2.32
N GLY A 63 -3.48 7.70 1.89
CA GLY A 63 -4.56 7.36 0.96
C GLY A 63 -4.33 7.85 -0.47
N VAL A 64 -3.07 7.84 -0.94
CA VAL A 64 -2.68 8.34 -2.27
C VAL A 64 -1.81 7.34 -3.03
N ALA A 65 -1.51 7.65 -4.29
CA ALA A 65 -0.66 6.87 -5.21
C ALA A 65 -1.23 5.54 -5.74
N GLY A 66 -2.39 5.08 -5.25
CA GLY A 66 -3.16 4.00 -5.85
C GLY A 66 -3.88 4.42 -7.13
N ALA A 67 -4.20 3.46 -7.99
CA ALA A 67 -4.79 3.71 -9.30
C ALA A 67 -6.32 3.69 -9.25
N GLY A 68 -6.94 4.73 -9.81
CA GLY A 68 -8.40 4.80 -10.02
C GLY A 68 -9.27 5.00 -8.78
N VAL A 69 -8.66 5.20 -7.60
CA VAL A 69 -9.39 5.45 -6.35
C VAL A 69 -8.85 6.72 -5.69
N GLU A 70 -9.75 7.66 -5.44
CA GLU A 70 -9.49 8.82 -4.57
C GLU A 70 -9.62 8.35 -3.12
N GLY A 71 -8.50 8.32 -2.41
CA GLY A 71 -8.44 7.89 -1.01
C GLY A 71 -8.51 9.04 -0.02
N SER A 72 -8.32 8.71 1.24
CA SER A 72 -8.16 9.66 2.34
C SER A 72 -7.11 9.13 3.32
N PRO A 73 -6.46 10.01 4.11
CA PRO A 73 -5.56 9.57 5.16
C PRO A 73 -6.24 8.56 6.10
N SER A 74 -5.47 7.57 6.52
CA SER A 74 -5.88 6.57 7.49
C SER A 74 -6.14 7.19 8.86
N ASP A 75 -7.01 6.59 9.66
CA ASP A 75 -7.13 6.94 11.08
C ASP A 75 -5.79 6.71 11.83
N HIS A 76 -4.96 5.76 11.39
CA HIS A 76 -3.61 5.56 11.94
C HIS A 76 -2.61 6.66 11.54
N TYR A 77 -2.96 7.55 10.62
CA TYR A 77 -2.16 8.76 10.34
C TYR A 77 -2.23 9.77 11.49
N ASP A 78 -3.27 9.70 12.32
CA ASP A 78 -3.44 10.57 13.49
C ASP A 78 -2.69 10.06 14.74
N VAL A 79 -2.00 8.91 14.65
CA VAL A 79 -1.13 8.40 15.72
C VAL A 79 0.11 9.29 15.84
N ASP A 80 0.45 9.68 17.07
CA ASP A 80 1.64 10.47 17.37
C ASP A 80 2.90 9.79 16.78
N ASP A 81 3.69 10.57 16.04
CA ASP A 81 4.92 10.13 15.36
C ASP A 81 4.77 8.96 14.36
N THR A 82 3.52 8.66 13.98
CA THR A 82 3.08 7.72 12.95
C THR A 82 3.84 6.38 12.94
N CYS A 83 4.84 6.24 12.07
CA CYS A 83 5.62 5.02 11.88
C CYS A 83 6.31 4.59 13.18
N VAL A 84 6.83 5.56 13.95
CA VAL A 84 7.56 5.31 15.20
C VAL A 84 6.62 4.77 16.26
N GLY A 85 5.40 5.30 16.31
CA GLY A 85 4.35 4.87 17.24
C GLY A 85 4.12 3.36 17.21
N CYS A 86 4.09 2.74 16.03
CA CYS A 86 3.84 1.30 15.89
C CYS A 86 5.12 0.45 15.79
N HIS A 87 6.11 0.88 15.01
CA HIS A 87 7.25 0.04 14.63
C HIS A 87 8.45 0.14 15.58
N MET A 88 8.51 1.20 16.41
CA MET A 88 9.59 1.40 17.37
C MET A 88 9.09 1.35 18.81
N GLY A 89 7.85 1.79 19.05
CA GLY A 89 7.18 1.76 20.35
C GLY A 89 7.97 2.48 21.45
N GLU A 90 7.61 2.26 22.72
CA GLU A 90 8.29 2.90 23.86
C GLU A 90 9.77 2.49 24.04
N ASN A 91 10.22 1.44 23.35
CA ASN A 91 11.56 0.87 23.50
C ASN A 91 12.57 1.32 22.43
N ASP A 92 12.18 2.22 21.52
CA ASP A 92 12.99 2.63 20.36
C ASP A 92 13.53 1.41 19.58
N SER A 93 12.66 0.42 19.32
CA SER A 93 13.10 -0.82 18.69
C SER A 93 13.67 -0.57 17.29
N HIS A 94 14.92 -1.00 17.08
CA HIS A 94 15.60 -0.90 15.78
C HIS A 94 15.45 -2.18 14.93
N THR A 95 14.58 -3.11 15.32
CA THR A 95 14.13 -4.17 14.41
C THR A 95 13.06 -3.67 13.45
N PHE A 96 12.35 -2.59 13.82
CA PHE A 96 11.22 -2.01 13.09
C PHE A 96 10.05 -2.98 12.89
N GLU A 97 10.06 -4.10 13.61
CA GLU A 97 8.95 -5.04 13.65
C GLU A 97 7.94 -4.51 14.68
N PRO A 98 6.67 -4.29 14.30
CA PRO A 98 5.65 -3.90 15.25
C PRO A 98 5.42 -5.04 16.27
N GLU A 99 4.91 -4.69 17.44
CA GLU A 99 4.51 -5.65 18.47
C GLU A 99 3.01 -5.53 18.74
N VAL A 100 2.33 -6.67 18.93
CA VAL A 100 0.89 -6.68 19.28
C VAL A 100 0.62 -5.85 20.54
N ALA A 101 1.58 -5.80 21.47
CA ALA A 101 1.49 -4.99 22.68
C ALA A 101 1.28 -3.49 22.39
N THR A 102 1.87 -2.96 21.32
CA THR A 102 1.67 -1.56 20.91
C THR A 102 0.23 -1.32 20.45
N CYS A 103 -0.38 -2.29 19.77
CA CYS A 103 -1.78 -2.20 19.36
C CYS A 103 -2.72 -2.17 20.58
N GLN A 104 -2.40 -2.94 21.63
CA GLN A 104 -3.21 -3.05 22.85
C GLN A 104 -3.32 -1.72 23.61
N GLU A 105 -2.36 -0.81 23.45
CA GLU A 105 -2.40 0.53 24.08
C GLU A 105 -3.63 1.34 23.67
N CYS A 106 -4.14 1.13 22.45
CA CYS A 106 -5.32 1.83 21.92
C CYS A 106 -6.51 0.88 21.67
N HIS A 107 -6.27 -0.35 21.22
CA HIS A 107 -7.29 -1.31 20.82
C HIS A 107 -7.73 -2.28 21.93
N GLY A 108 -7.07 -2.26 23.10
CA GLY A 108 -7.43 -3.08 24.26
C GLY A 108 -6.72 -4.44 24.32
N ASP A 109 -6.71 -5.03 25.52
CA ASP A 109 -6.01 -6.27 25.85
C ASP A 109 -6.57 -7.51 25.12
N GLU A 110 -7.78 -7.41 24.54
CA GLU A 110 -8.41 -8.46 23.75
C GLU A 110 -7.77 -8.69 22.38
N VAL A 111 -6.93 -7.76 21.91
CA VAL A 111 -6.17 -7.93 20.66
C VAL A 111 -5.04 -8.91 20.90
N GLU A 112 -5.06 -10.04 20.20
CA GLU A 112 -4.07 -11.13 20.34
C GLU A 112 -3.10 -11.21 19.15
N ASP A 113 -3.41 -10.56 18.03
CA ASP A 113 -2.61 -10.53 16.79
C ASP A 113 -2.86 -9.23 16.00
N PHE A 114 -2.24 -9.11 14.83
CA PHE A 114 -2.39 -7.94 13.94
C PHE A 114 -3.67 -7.96 13.09
N ASP A 115 -4.41 -9.06 13.09
CA ASP A 115 -5.64 -9.23 12.31
C ASP A 115 -6.85 -8.70 13.09
N ILE A 116 -6.74 -7.44 13.53
CA ILE A 116 -7.79 -6.75 14.28
C ILE A 116 -9.04 -6.66 13.41
N GLU A 117 -10.15 -7.19 13.92
CA GLU A 117 -11.44 -7.28 13.21
C GLU A 117 -11.40 -8.09 11.89
N GLY A 118 -10.35 -8.85 11.62
CA GLY A 118 -10.22 -9.67 10.40
C GLY A 118 -9.75 -8.92 9.16
N VAL A 119 -9.21 -7.69 9.31
CA VAL A 119 -8.78 -6.85 8.19
C VAL A 119 -7.71 -7.52 7.32
N GLN A 120 -6.66 -8.09 7.93
CA GLN A 120 -5.60 -8.75 7.16
C GLN A 120 -6.12 -10.01 6.48
N THR A 121 -7.01 -10.75 7.13
CA THR A 121 -7.70 -11.91 6.54
C THR A 121 -8.53 -11.51 5.32
N GLU A 122 -9.31 -10.44 5.40
CA GLU A 122 -10.13 -9.95 4.29
C GLU A 122 -9.27 -9.45 3.13
N VAL A 123 -8.25 -8.63 3.42
CA VAL A 123 -7.33 -8.11 2.40
C VAL A 123 -6.55 -9.23 1.72
N GLN A 124 -6.09 -10.24 2.45
CA GLN A 124 -5.42 -11.40 1.86
C GLN A 124 -6.35 -12.17 0.93
N ALA A 125 -7.62 -12.38 1.31
CA ALA A 125 -8.58 -13.06 0.44
C ALA A 125 -8.83 -12.29 -0.87
N MET A 126 -8.92 -10.96 -0.80
CA MET A 126 -9.04 -10.11 -1.99
C MET A 126 -7.79 -10.14 -2.87
N LEU A 127 -6.59 -10.15 -2.27
CA LEU A 127 -5.32 -10.30 -2.99
C LEU A 127 -5.21 -11.65 -3.68
N ASP A 128 -5.63 -12.72 -3.02
CA ASP A 128 -5.62 -14.08 -3.57
C ASP A 128 -6.54 -14.14 -4.80
N GLU A 129 -7.78 -13.65 -4.68
CA GLU A 129 -8.73 -13.61 -5.79
C GLU A 129 -8.21 -12.76 -6.96
N LEU A 130 -7.76 -11.54 -6.67
CA LEU A 130 -7.27 -10.62 -7.70
C LEU A 130 -6.00 -11.16 -8.38
N GLY A 131 -5.07 -11.74 -7.62
CA GLY A 131 -3.85 -12.33 -8.13
C GLY A 131 -4.13 -13.50 -9.07
N ASP A 132 -5.06 -14.39 -8.72
CA ASP A 132 -5.48 -15.50 -9.57
C ASP A 132 -6.10 -15.01 -10.89
N LEU A 133 -6.91 -13.95 -10.85
CA LEU A 133 -7.48 -13.32 -12.05
C LEU A 133 -6.38 -12.70 -12.93
N LEU A 134 -5.40 -12.01 -12.35
CA LEU A 134 -4.30 -11.39 -13.09
C LEU A 134 -3.35 -12.42 -13.72
N VAL A 135 -3.14 -13.57 -13.06
CA VAL A 135 -2.41 -14.71 -13.64
C VAL A 135 -3.21 -15.31 -14.78
N ALA A 136 -4.53 -15.48 -14.64
CA ALA A 136 -5.39 -16.00 -15.69
C ALA A 136 -5.46 -15.07 -16.92
N GLU A 137 -5.43 -13.76 -16.71
CA GLU A 137 -5.32 -12.73 -17.76
C GLU A 137 -3.94 -12.73 -18.43
N GLY A 138 -2.94 -13.40 -17.84
CA GLY A 138 -1.60 -13.54 -18.41
C GLY A 138 -0.74 -12.29 -18.26
N VAL A 139 -1.06 -11.41 -17.31
CA VAL A 139 -0.28 -10.19 -17.03
C VAL A 139 0.65 -10.32 -15.83
N LEU A 140 0.37 -11.25 -14.92
CA LEU A 140 1.16 -11.56 -13.71
C LEU A 140 1.83 -12.94 -13.84
N SER A 141 3.08 -13.07 -13.38
CA SER A 141 3.85 -14.33 -13.44
C SER A 141 3.26 -15.44 -12.57
N GLU A 142 2.95 -15.10 -11.33
CA GLU A 142 2.35 -15.98 -10.32
C GLU A 142 1.67 -15.15 -9.23
N ASN A 143 0.68 -15.76 -8.57
CA ASN A 143 0.04 -15.19 -7.40
C ASN A 143 0.85 -15.57 -6.16
N GLY A 144 1.74 -14.68 -5.74
CA GLY A 144 2.67 -14.98 -4.66
C GLY A 144 3.73 -13.90 -4.45
N PRO A 145 4.66 -14.10 -3.51
CA PRO A 145 5.64 -13.09 -3.10
C PRO A 145 6.63 -12.69 -4.22
N ASP A 146 6.87 -13.57 -5.20
CA ASP A 146 7.72 -13.30 -6.36
C ASP A 146 6.90 -12.92 -7.61
N GLY A 147 5.60 -12.65 -7.44
CA GLY A 147 4.69 -12.21 -8.47
C GLY A 147 5.17 -10.89 -9.11
N HIS A 148 5.33 -10.88 -10.42
CA HIS A 148 5.72 -9.68 -11.16
C HIS A 148 5.05 -9.63 -12.53
N PRO A 149 4.88 -8.44 -13.12
CA PRO A 149 4.37 -8.31 -14.47
C PRO A 149 5.20 -9.08 -15.50
N ILE A 150 4.51 -9.69 -16.47
CA ILE A 150 5.14 -10.41 -17.60
C ILE A 150 4.80 -9.80 -18.96
N VAL A 151 4.10 -8.67 -18.96
CA VAL A 151 3.72 -7.90 -20.15
C VAL A 151 4.38 -6.53 -20.14
N THR A 152 4.39 -5.87 -21.30
CA THR A 152 4.91 -4.50 -21.47
C THR A 152 3.80 -3.48 -21.73
N GLU A 153 2.60 -3.96 -22.04
CA GLU A 153 1.39 -3.17 -22.24
C GLU A 153 0.17 -4.01 -21.85
N ALA A 154 -0.91 -3.34 -21.41
CA ALA A 154 -2.19 -3.97 -21.12
C ALA A 154 -3.34 -2.96 -21.30
N PRO A 155 -4.58 -3.42 -21.53
CA PRO A 155 -5.76 -2.56 -21.42
C PRO A 155 -5.79 -1.83 -20.08
N GLU A 156 -6.30 -0.59 -20.05
CA GLU A 156 -6.29 0.28 -18.86
C GLU A 156 -6.86 -0.41 -17.61
N ASN A 157 -7.99 -1.12 -17.76
CA ASN A 157 -8.63 -1.83 -16.66
C ASN A 157 -7.73 -2.92 -16.06
N VAL A 158 -7.01 -3.67 -16.91
CA VAL A 158 -6.06 -4.71 -16.49
C VAL A 158 -4.80 -4.10 -15.87
N ALA A 159 -4.27 -3.02 -16.47
CA ALA A 159 -3.08 -2.34 -15.97
C ALA A 159 -3.31 -1.69 -14.60
N LEU A 160 -4.50 -1.12 -14.37
CA LEU A 160 -4.95 -0.58 -13.10
C LEU A 160 -5.05 -1.68 -12.04
N ALA A 161 -5.71 -2.80 -12.38
CA ALA A 161 -5.84 -3.93 -11.48
C ALA A 161 -4.48 -4.50 -11.07
N LEU A 162 -3.57 -4.67 -12.04
CA LEU A 162 -2.19 -5.09 -11.80
C LEU A 162 -1.41 -4.10 -10.93
N TYR A 163 -1.61 -2.80 -11.14
CA TYR A 163 -0.95 -1.76 -10.33
C TYR A 163 -1.37 -1.83 -8.86
N ASN A 164 -2.68 -1.91 -8.61
CA ASN A 164 -3.23 -1.94 -7.25
C ASN A 164 -2.87 -3.24 -6.52
N TRP A 165 -2.90 -4.39 -7.22
CA TRP A 165 -2.44 -5.65 -6.63
C TRP A 165 -0.98 -5.55 -6.18
N ILE A 166 -0.07 -5.05 -7.02
CA ILE A 166 1.34 -4.91 -6.64
C ILE A 166 1.52 -3.89 -5.51
N TYR A 167 0.79 -2.76 -5.57
CA TYR A 167 0.87 -1.75 -4.51
C TYR A 167 0.58 -2.39 -3.15
N VAL A 168 -0.53 -3.12 -3.03
CA VAL A 168 -0.93 -3.71 -1.74
C VAL A 168 -0.06 -4.92 -1.38
N ALA A 169 0.17 -5.85 -2.32
CA ALA A 169 0.85 -7.12 -2.05
C ALA A 169 2.36 -6.97 -1.80
N HIS A 170 3.03 -6.03 -2.47
CA HIS A 170 4.50 -5.95 -2.48
C HIS A 170 5.06 -4.64 -1.95
N GLU A 171 4.39 -3.51 -2.21
CA GLU A 171 4.99 -2.21 -1.91
C GLU A 171 4.59 -1.67 -0.55
N ASP A 172 3.34 -1.90 -0.14
CA ASP A 172 2.84 -1.61 1.20
C ASP A 172 3.11 -2.77 2.16
N GLY A 173 2.56 -3.95 1.86
CA GLY A 173 2.79 -5.19 2.60
C GLY A 173 2.15 -5.25 3.99
N SER A 174 1.34 -4.27 4.39
CA SER A 174 0.69 -4.24 5.71
C SER A 174 -0.58 -5.10 5.79
N LEU A 175 -1.02 -5.65 4.65
CA LEU A 175 -2.33 -6.30 4.49
C LEU A 175 -3.48 -5.40 5.01
N GLY A 176 -3.38 -4.10 4.74
CA GLY A 176 -4.41 -3.12 5.05
C GLY A 176 -4.24 -2.37 6.37
N VAL A 177 -3.37 -2.80 7.28
CA VAL A 177 -3.20 -2.14 8.60
C VAL A 177 -2.85 -0.66 8.48
N HIS A 178 -2.03 -0.28 7.48
CA HIS A 178 -1.70 1.13 7.26
C HIS A 178 -2.92 1.96 6.88
N ASN A 179 -3.84 1.45 6.05
CA ASN A 179 -5.06 2.16 5.65
C ASN A 179 -6.13 1.17 5.19
N PRO A 180 -6.97 0.65 6.10
CA PRO A 180 -7.90 -0.43 5.77
C PRO A 180 -8.91 -0.02 4.70
N GLU A 181 -9.51 1.15 4.87
CA GLU A 181 -10.54 1.67 3.96
C GLU A 181 -9.98 1.87 2.54
N TYR A 182 -8.82 2.51 2.41
CA TYR A 182 -8.20 2.74 1.11
C TYR A 182 -7.71 1.44 0.46
N THR A 183 -7.13 0.53 1.24
CA THR A 183 -6.63 -0.76 0.75
C THR A 183 -7.77 -1.60 0.16
N MET A 184 -8.88 -1.74 0.91
CA MET A 184 -10.06 -2.46 0.42
C MET A 184 -10.66 -1.77 -0.80
N ALA A 185 -10.72 -0.44 -0.84
CA ALA A 185 -11.23 0.30 -2.00
C ALA A 185 -10.38 0.08 -3.26
N LEU A 186 -9.04 0.05 -3.14
CA LEU A 186 -8.13 -0.24 -4.25
C LEU A 186 -8.31 -1.65 -4.81
N LEU A 187 -8.41 -2.64 -3.92
CA LEU A 187 -8.60 -4.04 -4.32
C LEU A 187 -9.99 -4.27 -4.91
N GLN A 188 -11.04 -3.66 -4.35
CA GLN A 188 -12.38 -3.75 -4.90
C GLN A 188 -12.45 -3.12 -6.30
N ALA A 189 -11.87 -1.93 -6.48
CA ALA A 189 -11.82 -1.27 -7.79
C ALA A 189 -11.06 -2.11 -8.83
N ALA A 190 -9.99 -2.81 -8.41
CA ALA A 190 -9.25 -3.72 -9.27
C ALA A 190 -10.07 -4.96 -9.66
N LEU A 191 -10.77 -5.58 -8.71
CA LEU A 191 -11.68 -6.71 -8.98
C LEU A 191 -12.83 -6.29 -9.92
N ASP A 192 -13.44 -5.14 -9.67
CA ASP A 192 -14.50 -4.59 -10.52
C ASP A 192 -14.00 -4.29 -11.94
N ALA A 193 -12.74 -3.87 -12.09
CA ALA A 193 -12.13 -3.59 -13.38
C ALA A 193 -11.90 -4.86 -14.23
N LEU A 194 -11.68 -6.03 -13.61
CA LEU A 194 -11.49 -7.30 -14.32
C LEU A 194 -12.81 -8.04 -14.64
N ASN A 195 -13.90 -7.68 -13.97
CA ASN A 195 -15.21 -8.32 -14.14
C ASN A 195 -16.13 -7.63 -15.17
N GLN A 196 -15.61 -6.66 -15.94
CA GLN A 196 -16.36 -5.83 -16.90
C GLN A 196 -16.23 -6.29 -18.36
#